data_AF-A0A396L0A8-F1
#
_entry.id   AF-A0A396L0A8-F1
#
_cell.length_a   1.000
_cell.length_b   1.000
_cell.length_c   1.000
_cell.angle_alpha   90.00
_cell.angle_beta   90.00
_cell.angle_gamma   90.00
#
_symmetry.space_group_name_H-M   'P 1'
#
loop_
_entity.id
_entity.type
_entity.pdbx_description
1 polymer ?
#
loop_
_entity_poly.entity_id
_entity_poly.type
_entity_poly.pdbx_seq_one_letter_code
_entity_poly.pdbx_strand_id
1 'polypeptide(L)'
;MKVAKRETAVLIRLSEREKRTLKRKAANYGMTVSDYARTLLINSDDATIKVIDTEPLKKAAHELAKQGTNLNQFMKFLNTYGAKVFDPEEAKRVLEKEVSSFSEIMEALAALRREANRNNIHLQIEDFDNLDNE
;
A
#
# COMPACT_ATOMS: atom_id res chain seq x y z
N MET A 1 -0.40 -5.54 46.84
CA MET A 1 -1.24 -4.74 45.92
C MET A 1 -2.35 -5.62 45.39
N LYS A 2 -3.64 -5.25 45.59
CA LYS A 2 -4.75 -5.93 44.90
C LYS A 2 -4.66 -5.58 43.41
N VAL A 3 -4.49 -6.57 42.55
CA VAL A 3 -4.61 -6.39 41.09
C VAL A 3 -6.05 -5.96 40.81
N ALA A 4 -6.24 -4.80 40.18
CA ALA A 4 -7.56 -4.32 39.80
C ALA A 4 -8.30 -5.39 38.96
N LYS A 5 -9.60 -5.58 39.23
CA LYS A 5 -10.41 -6.52 38.44
C LYS A 5 -10.42 -6.09 36.98
N ARG A 6 -10.19 -7.05 36.08
CA ARG A 6 -10.21 -6.84 34.63
C ARG A 6 -11.63 -7.11 34.13
N GLU A 7 -12.44 -6.06 34.05
CA GLU A 7 -13.87 -6.15 33.72
C GLU A 7 -14.17 -5.79 32.25
N THR A 8 -13.21 -5.19 31.55
CA THR A 8 -13.34 -4.79 30.15
C THR A 8 -12.67 -5.80 29.22
N ALA A 9 -13.31 -6.09 28.08
CA ALA A 9 -12.80 -6.99 27.06
C ALA A 9 -12.58 -6.28 25.72
N VAL A 10 -11.51 -6.64 25.02
CA VAL A 10 -11.26 -6.26 23.63
C VAL A 10 -11.46 -7.51 22.78
N LEU A 11 -12.38 -7.44 21.81
CA LEU A 11 -12.70 -8.54 20.90
C LEU A 11 -11.93 -8.36 19.59
N ILE A 12 -11.06 -9.32 19.26
CA ILE A 12 -10.32 -9.35 18.00
C ILE A 12 -10.87 -10.50 17.16
N ARG A 13 -11.35 -10.19 15.95
CA ARG A 13 -11.77 -11.21 14.98
C ARG A 13 -10.53 -11.75 14.26
N LEU A 14 -10.41 -13.08 14.23
CA LEU A 14 -9.27 -13.78 13.64
C LEU A 14 -9.78 -14.87 12.71
N SER A 15 -9.08 -15.08 11.59
CA SER A 15 -9.17 -16.30 10.81
C SER A 15 -8.68 -17.50 11.63
N GLU A 16 -9.06 -18.71 11.20
CA GLU A 16 -8.62 -19.95 11.86
C GLU A 16 -7.09 -20.13 11.81
N ARG A 17 -6.45 -19.60 10.76
CA ARG A 17 -4.98 -19.60 10.63
C ARG A 17 -4.32 -18.67 11.64
N GLU A 18 -4.84 -17.47 11.81
CA GLU A 18 -4.32 -16.49 12.78
C GLU A 18 -4.51 -17.00 14.21
N LYS A 19 -5.68 -17.56 14.52
CA LYS A 19 -5.98 -18.16 15.83
C LYS A 19 -5.01 -19.29 16.17
N ARG A 20 -4.74 -20.21 15.23
CA ARG A 20 -3.74 -21.29 15.42
C ARG A 20 -2.34 -20.74 15.62
N THR A 21 -1.96 -19.71 14.87
CA THR A 21 -0.66 -19.06 14.99
C THR A 21 -0.50 -18.40 16.37
N LEU A 22 -1.51 -17.68 16.83
CA LEU A 22 -1.53 -17.02 18.13
C LEU A 22 -1.42 -18.04 19.27
N LYS A 23 -2.20 -19.13 19.23
CA LYS A 23 -2.11 -20.22 20.21
C LYS A 23 -0.72 -20.85 20.25
N ARG A 24 -0.15 -21.17 19.08
CA ARG A 24 1.21 -21.74 18.97
C ARG A 24 2.26 -20.79 19.56
N LYS A 25 2.20 -19.50 19.23
CA LYS A 25 3.13 -18.50 19.78
C LYS A 25 3.03 -18.41 21.30
N ALA A 26 1.82 -18.30 21.84
CA ALA A 26 1.62 -18.26 23.29
C ALA A 26 2.17 -19.52 23.99
N ALA A 27 1.91 -20.70 23.42
CA ALA A 27 2.41 -21.97 23.93
C ALA A 27 3.94 -22.06 23.91
N ASN A 28 4.61 -21.54 22.88
CA ASN A 28 6.07 -21.52 22.80
C ASN A 28 6.73 -20.73 23.95
N TYR A 29 6.01 -19.75 24.51
CA TYR A 29 6.47 -18.97 25.68
C TYR A 29 5.86 -19.46 27.00
N GLY A 30 5.12 -20.58 27.00
CA GLY A 30 4.47 -21.13 28.20
C GLY A 30 3.33 -20.25 28.75
N MET A 31 2.74 -19.39 27.92
CA MET A 31 1.72 -18.42 28.33
C MET A 31 0.33 -18.79 27.83
N THR A 32 -0.70 -18.33 28.55
CA THR A 32 -2.06 -18.31 27.98
C THR A 32 -2.11 -17.30 26.83
N VAL A 33 -3.06 -17.48 25.89
CA VAL A 33 -3.25 -16.52 24.79
C VAL A 33 -3.49 -15.10 25.32
N SER A 34 -4.26 -14.97 26.40
CA SER A 34 -4.57 -13.69 27.01
C SER A 34 -3.36 -13.04 27.69
N ASP A 35 -2.50 -13.84 28.35
CA ASP A 35 -1.26 -13.32 28.95
C ASP A 35 -0.26 -12.92 27.89
N TYR A 36 -0.06 -13.76 26.87
CA TYR A 36 0.81 -13.47 25.74
C TYR A 36 0.40 -12.18 25.01
N ALA A 37 -0.90 -12.03 24.73
CA ALA A 37 -1.42 -10.82 24.08
C ALA A 37 -1.22 -9.57 24.95
N ARG A 38 -1.48 -9.64 26.26
CA ARG A 38 -1.25 -8.49 27.16
C ARG A 38 0.23 -8.13 27.26
N THR A 39 1.10 -9.12 27.36
CA THR A 39 2.55 -8.89 27.42
C THR A 39 3.02 -8.17 26.16
N LEU A 40 2.57 -8.57 24.97
CA LEU A 40 2.98 -7.94 23.72
C LEU A 40 2.30 -6.61 23.40
N LEU A 41 1.03 -6.44 23.76
CA LEU A 41 0.25 -5.27 23.34
C LEU A 41 0.30 -4.12 24.33
N ILE A 42 0.54 -4.41 25.62
CA ILE A 42 0.48 -3.42 26.70
C ILE A 42 1.83 -3.26 27.40
N ASN A 43 2.57 -4.35 27.59
CA ASN A 43 3.76 -4.36 28.45
C ASN A 43 5.09 -4.41 27.70
N SER A 44 5.08 -4.57 26.37
CA SER A 44 6.30 -4.55 25.56
C SER A 44 6.33 -3.30 24.71
N ASP A 45 7.38 -2.50 24.89
CA ASP A 45 7.71 -1.39 23.98
C ASP A 45 8.37 -1.90 22.68
N ASP A 46 8.76 -3.19 22.66
CA ASP A 46 9.46 -3.86 21.56
C ASP A 46 8.55 -4.30 20.40
N ALA A 47 7.24 -4.02 20.47
CA ALA A 47 6.33 -4.31 19.37
C ALA A 47 6.60 -3.34 18.21
N THR A 48 7.61 -3.64 17.39
CA THR A 48 7.91 -2.85 16.20
C THR A 48 6.82 -3.09 15.15
N ILE A 49 5.83 -2.19 15.12
CA ILE A 49 4.93 -2.11 13.97
C ILE A 49 5.76 -1.61 12.81
N LYS A 50 5.96 -2.48 11.80
CA LYS A 50 6.60 -2.08 10.55
C LYS A 50 5.61 -1.24 9.76
N VAL A 51 5.74 0.08 9.90
CA VAL A 51 5.03 1.06 9.09
C VAL A 51 5.96 1.44 7.93
N ILE A 52 5.45 1.33 6.70
CA ILE A 52 6.14 1.86 5.52
C ILE A 52 5.47 3.17 5.17
N ASP A 53 6.29 4.23 5.07
CA ASP A 53 5.86 5.50 4.49
C ASP A 53 5.53 5.30 3.01
N THR A 54 4.29 5.62 2.64
CA THR A 54 3.79 5.48 1.27
C THR A 54 3.80 6.81 0.50
N GLU A 55 4.22 7.91 1.12
CA GLU A 55 4.30 9.22 0.47
C GLU A 55 5.14 9.21 -0.82
N PRO A 56 6.28 8.48 -0.90
CA PRO A 56 7.01 8.34 -2.17
C PRO A 56 6.17 7.65 -3.27
N LEU A 57 5.31 6.70 -2.91
CA LEU A 57 4.42 6.01 -3.85
C LEU A 57 3.30 6.94 -4.32
N LYS A 58 2.78 7.80 -3.44
CA LYS A 58 1.77 8.82 -3.75
C LYS A 58 2.32 9.84 -4.76
N LYS A 59 3.54 10.33 -4.55
CA LYS A 59 4.22 11.22 -5.49
C LYS A 59 4.43 10.55 -6.85
N ALA A 60 4.87 9.29 -6.86
CA ALA A 60 5.00 8.53 -8.11
C ALA A 60 3.66 8.40 -8.85
N ALA A 61 2.57 8.06 -8.14
CA ALA A 61 1.22 7.98 -8.72
C ALA A 61 0.73 9.32 -9.28
N HIS A 62 1.01 10.43 -8.59
CA HIS A 62 0.65 11.76 -9.04
C HIS A 62 1.41 12.17 -10.32
N GLU A 63 2.72 11.94 -10.37
CA GLU A 63 3.50 12.20 -11.59
C GLU A 63 3.06 11.29 -12.74
N LEU A 64 2.69 10.04 -12.47
CA LEU A 64 2.08 9.15 -13.48
C LEU A 64 0.77 9.74 -14.05
N ALA A 65 -0.10 10.30 -13.20
CA ALA A 65 -1.34 10.93 -13.63
C ALA A 65 -1.09 12.17 -14.52
N LYS A 66 -0.06 12.97 -14.19
CA LYS A 66 0.39 14.08 -15.05
C LYS A 66 0.86 13.59 -16.41
N GLN A 67 1.65 12.52 -16.46
CA GLN A 67 2.09 11.97 -17.74
C GLN A 67 0.90 11.45 -18.57
N GLY A 68 -0.08 10.80 -17.95
CA GLY A 68 -1.33 10.43 -18.63
C GLY A 68 -2.11 11.63 -19.17
N THR A 69 -2.10 12.76 -18.44
CA THR A 69 -2.72 14.01 -18.90
C THR A 69 -1.96 14.61 -20.09
N ASN A 70 -0.63 14.65 -20.04
CA ASN A 70 0.22 15.09 -21.15
C ASN A 70 -0.01 14.25 -22.41
N LEU A 71 -0.13 12.93 -22.24
CA LEU A 71 -0.45 11.98 -23.29
C LEU A 71 -1.79 12.34 -23.96
N ASN A 72 -2.81 12.60 -23.16
CA ASN A 72 -4.14 12.96 -23.65
C ASN A 72 -4.13 14.31 -24.41
N GLN A 73 -3.34 15.28 -23.94
CA GLN A 73 -3.14 16.55 -24.64
C GLN A 73 -2.41 16.35 -25.97
N PHE A 74 -1.37 15.50 -25.99
CA PHE A 74 -0.64 15.17 -27.21
C PHE A 74 -1.55 14.49 -28.25
N MET A 75 -2.40 13.55 -27.81
CA MET A 75 -3.39 12.93 -28.70
C MET A 75 -4.40 13.96 -29.26
N LYS A 76 -4.86 14.92 -28.44
CA LYS A 76 -5.72 16.01 -28.91
C LYS A 76 -5.01 16.91 -29.92
N PHE A 77 -3.74 17.21 -29.70
CA PHE A 77 -2.92 17.97 -30.63
C PHE A 77 -2.82 17.27 -31.99
N LEU A 78 -2.49 15.97 -31.99
CA LEU A 78 -2.45 15.16 -33.22
C LEU A 78 -3.80 15.13 -33.94
N ASN A 79 -4.90 14.98 -33.22
CA ASN A 79 -6.25 15.01 -33.78
C ASN A 79 -6.61 16.38 -34.39
N THR A 80 -6.07 17.47 -33.86
CA THR A 80 -6.37 18.84 -34.29
C THR A 80 -5.56 19.26 -35.52
N TYR A 81 -4.26 19.03 -35.52
CA TYR A 81 -3.34 19.54 -36.55
C TYR A 81 -2.96 18.50 -37.61
N GLY A 82 -3.28 17.22 -37.37
CA GLY A 82 -3.00 16.10 -38.27
C GLY A 82 -1.50 15.77 -38.39
N ALA A 83 -1.22 14.64 -39.04
CA ALA A 83 0.14 14.11 -39.21
C ALA A 83 1.08 14.96 -40.09
N LYS A 84 0.61 16.07 -40.69
CA LYS A 84 1.43 16.87 -41.63
C LYS A 84 2.54 17.69 -40.97
N VAL A 85 2.51 17.83 -39.63
CA VAL A 85 3.48 18.64 -38.85
C VAL A 85 4.41 17.76 -38.01
N PHE A 86 4.22 16.43 -38.00
CA PHE A 86 4.88 15.52 -37.07
C PHE A 86 5.20 14.17 -37.73
N ASP A 87 6.30 13.50 -37.33
CA ASP A 87 6.60 12.12 -37.76
C ASP A 87 5.77 11.11 -36.93
N PRO A 88 4.71 10.49 -37.51
CA PRO A 88 3.80 9.63 -36.75
C PRO A 88 4.48 8.37 -36.20
N GLU A 89 5.53 7.90 -36.87
CA GLU A 89 6.27 6.71 -36.44
C GLU A 89 7.14 7.01 -35.24
N GLU A 90 7.75 8.19 -35.18
CA GLU A 90 8.49 8.64 -33.99
C GLU A 90 7.55 8.89 -32.80
N ALA A 91 6.37 9.48 -33.03
CA ALA A 91 5.35 9.64 -32.00
C ALA A 91 4.96 8.28 -31.43
N LYS A 92 4.60 7.34 -32.30
CA LYS A 92 4.17 6.00 -31.91
C LYS A 92 5.24 5.29 -31.08
N ARG A 93 6.51 5.35 -31.50
CA ARG A 93 7.65 4.77 -30.74
C ARG A 93 7.76 5.34 -29.32
N VAL A 94 7.65 6.66 -29.16
CA VAL A 94 7.74 7.31 -27.85
C VAL A 94 6.54 6.94 -26.98
N LEU A 95 5.33 6.90 -27.55
CA LEU A 95 4.10 6.53 -26.84
C LEU A 95 4.13 5.07 -26.37
N GLU A 96 4.56 4.14 -27.23
CA GLU A 96 4.70 2.72 -26.89
C GLU A 96 5.72 2.53 -25.76
N LYS A 97 6.84 3.27 -25.80
CA LYS A 97 7.84 3.26 -24.73
C LYS A 97 7.23 3.73 -23.40
N GLU A 98 6.45 4.80 -23.40
CA GLU A 98 5.85 5.28 -22.15
C GLU A 98 4.75 4.39 -21.61
N VAL A 99 3.93 3.80 -22.47
CA VAL A 99 2.95 2.79 -22.03
C VAL A 99 3.67 1.61 -21.38
N SER A 100 4.78 1.14 -21.96
CA SER A 100 5.60 0.06 -21.37
C SER A 100 6.15 0.45 -20.00
N SER A 101 6.76 1.64 -19.88
CA SER A 101 7.25 2.17 -18.61
C SER A 101 6.16 2.22 -17.54
N PHE A 102 4.94 2.62 -17.91
CA PHE A 102 3.80 2.67 -16.98
C PHE A 102 3.36 1.29 -16.51
N SER A 103 3.29 0.32 -17.43
CA SER A 103 2.94 -1.07 -17.07
C SER A 103 3.94 -1.65 -16.07
N GLU A 104 5.24 -1.44 -16.28
CA GLU A 104 6.29 -1.91 -15.36
C GLU A 104 6.15 -1.31 -13.96
N ILE A 105 5.87 0.00 -13.86
CA ILE A 105 5.68 0.67 -12.57
C ILE A 105 4.43 0.14 -11.87
N MET A 106 3.32 -0.03 -12.59
CA MET A 106 2.08 -0.57 -12.03
C MET A 106 2.25 -2.00 -11.50
N GLU A 107 3.00 -2.84 -12.21
CA GLU A 107 3.32 -4.19 -11.76
C GLU A 107 4.20 -4.18 -10.51
N ALA A 108 5.20 -3.31 -10.44
CA ALA A 108 6.06 -3.14 -9.28
C ALA A 108 5.27 -2.70 -8.04
N LEU A 109 4.35 -1.73 -8.19
CA LEU A 109 3.46 -1.29 -7.11
C LEU A 109 2.52 -2.41 -6.65
N ALA A 110 1.95 -3.19 -7.58
CA ALA A 110 1.12 -4.34 -7.25
C ALA A 110 1.92 -5.44 -6.54
N ALA A 111 3.18 -5.67 -6.93
CA ALA A 111 4.09 -6.60 -6.27
C ALA A 111 4.39 -6.15 -4.84
N LEU A 112 4.70 -4.87 -4.64
CA LEU A 112 4.93 -4.28 -3.31
C LEU A 112 3.71 -4.45 -2.40
N ARG A 113 2.50 -4.15 -2.89
CA ARG A 113 1.26 -4.33 -2.12
C ARG A 113 1.04 -5.81 -1.73
N ARG A 114 1.32 -6.75 -2.64
CA ARG A 114 1.24 -8.19 -2.34
C ARG A 114 2.25 -8.62 -1.27
N GLU A 115 3.48 -8.11 -1.33
CA GLU A 115 4.53 -8.42 -0.35
C GLU A 115 4.22 -7.81 1.02
N ALA A 116 3.69 -6.59 1.07
CA ALA A 116 3.25 -5.96 2.32
C ALA A 116 2.16 -6.79 3.01
N ASN A 117 1.16 -7.25 2.24
CA ASN A 117 0.11 -8.13 2.75
C ASN A 117 0.65 -9.47 3.27
N ARG A 118 1.60 -10.09 2.55
CA ARG A 118 2.24 -11.36 2.98
C ARG A 118 2.97 -11.23 4.31
N ASN A 119 3.56 -10.06 4.57
CA ASN A 119 4.37 -9.82 5.76
C ASN A 119 3.61 -9.11 6.90
N ASN A 120 2.30 -8.93 6.78
CA ASN A 120 1.47 -8.16 7.72
C ASN A 120 2.03 -6.75 7.98
N ILE A 121 2.57 -6.12 6.93
CA ILE A 121 3.06 -4.75 6.99
C ILE A 121 1.88 -3.81 6.80
N HIS A 122 1.71 -2.87 7.73
CA HIS A 122 0.68 -1.85 7.62
C HIS A 122 1.16 -0.77 6.65
N LEU A 123 0.49 -0.64 5.51
CA LEU A 123 0.66 0.47 4.59
C LEU A 123 -0.32 1.56 5.03
N GLN A 124 0.21 2.68 5.52
CA GLN A 124 -0.60 3.86 5.76
C GLN A 124 -0.85 4.51 4.40
N ILE A 125 -2.09 4.42 3.91
CA ILE A 125 -2.51 5.05 2.66
C ILE A 125 -3.42 6.21 3.07
N GLU A 126 -3.01 7.45 2.82
CA GLU A 126 -3.93 8.58 2.89
C GLU A 126 -4.82 8.57 1.66
N ASP A 127 -6.13 8.76 1.85
CA ASP A 127 -7.09 8.80 0.75
C ASP A 127 -6.67 9.84 -0.30
N PHE A 128 -6.60 9.40 -1.55
CA PHE A 128 -6.20 10.22 -2.70
C PHE A 128 -7.32 11.19 -3.16
N ASP A 129 -8.52 11.08 -2.57
CA ASP A 129 -9.72 11.80 -3.01
C ASP A 129 -9.80 13.26 -2.51
N ASN A 130 -8.75 13.80 -1.88
CA ASN A 130 -8.70 15.20 -1.42
C ASN A 130 -7.91 16.13 -2.36
N LEU A 131 -7.94 15.89 -3.68
CA LEU A 131 -7.35 16.79 -4.68
C LEU A 131 -8.30 17.90 -5.19
N ASP A 132 -9.52 18.00 -4.63
CA ASP A 132 -10.50 19.05 -4.97
C ASP A 132 -10.57 20.19 -3.93
N ASN A 133 -9.43 20.64 -3.39
CA ASN A 133 -9.39 21.90 -2.61
C ASN A 133 -8.10 22.67 -2.91
N GLU A 134 -8.08 23.39 -4.03
CA GLU A 134 -7.60 24.78 -4.17
C GLU A 134 -7.99 25.37 -5.54
#